data_AF-A0A838EY79-F1
#
_entry.id   AF-A0A838EY79-F1
#
_cell.length_a   1.000
_cell.length_b   1.000
_cell.length_c   1.000
_cell.angle_alpha   90.00
_cell.angle_beta   90.00
_cell.angle_gamma   90.00
#
_symmetry.space_group_name_H-M   'P 1'
#
loop_
_entity.id
_entity.type
_entity.pdbx_description
1 polymer ?
#
loop_
_entity_poly.entity_id
_entity_poly.type
_entity_poly.pdbx_seq_one_letter_code
_entity_poly.pdbx_strand_id
1 'polypeptide(L)'
;MLETFKTQYESGKTLSKSKSYHQHSPEVTKIYNELFPLALDYYHELNPSFLFKVSRLDQLKQYPALTVRDGSASFGSFILRNFQALPGLKTHLSIHPKLARLVPTNLRSQFSSWTIVQTKRIEISQAKRILILGLMSDQILPSLEKIKEQLQVLTTLKKDCQIDLYIPTRGNPFSLVWKESHFAYEVVEMIKSFLPHTKLNFFNHRDLFEPASWQDVYCLDLMTYDLAITDSYLNHYLASRGATISSYSAQEAKESFFEVDLHFNHKIQYTPLPQVESIFPAMIFYKKQTTRDYATDPVFHTLLRENDFQLP
;
A
#
# COMPACT_ATOMS: atom_id res chain seq x y z
N MET A 1 -4.47 -9.37 -22.87
CA MET A 1 -4.17 -9.15 -21.45
C MET A 1 -3.20 -10.21 -20.92
N LEU A 2 -3.58 -11.48 -20.77
CA LEU A 2 -2.67 -12.54 -20.30
C LEU A 2 -1.37 -12.64 -21.13
N GLU A 3 -1.50 -12.70 -22.45
CA GLU A 3 -0.35 -12.74 -23.36
C GLU A 3 0.58 -11.53 -23.17
N THR A 4 0.01 -10.34 -22.94
CA THR A 4 0.73 -9.10 -22.67
C THR A 4 1.59 -9.19 -21.40
N PHE A 5 1.03 -9.71 -20.29
CA PHE A 5 1.76 -9.91 -19.04
C PHE A 5 2.84 -10.98 -19.18
N LYS A 6 2.52 -12.10 -19.84
CA LYS A 6 3.45 -13.20 -20.06
C LYS A 6 4.65 -12.75 -20.90
N THR A 7 4.42 -12.08 -22.03
CA THR A 7 5.49 -11.53 -22.87
C THR A 7 6.35 -10.51 -22.14
N GLN A 8 5.75 -9.63 -21.33
CA GLN A 8 6.51 -8.66 -20.53
C GLN A 8 7.40 -9.36 -19.50
N TYR A 9 6.85 -10.33 -18.76
CA TYR A 9 7.58 -11.11 -17.77
C TYR A 9 8.76 -11.88 -18.40
N GLU A 10 8.49 -12.60 -19.49
CA GLU A 10 9.50 -13.38 -20.23
C GLU A 10 10.58 -12.50 -20.87
N SER A 11 10.27 -11.24 -21.21
CA SER A 11 11.23 -10.35 -21.87
C SER A 11 12.42 -9.95 -20.98
N GLY A 12 12.29 -10.03 -19.65
CA GLY A 12 13.31 -9.56 -18.71
C GLY A 12 13.69 -8.07 -18.83
N LYS A 13 12.93 -7.28 -19.61
CA LYS A 13 13.21 -5.86 -19.84
C LYS A 13 12.80 -5.03 -18.62
N THR A 14 13.75 -4.27 -18.11
CA THR A 14 13.65 -3.48 -16.88
C THR A 14 13.67 -1.97 -17.17
N LEU A 15 12.92 -1.16 -16.39
CA LEU A 15 12.86 0.32 -16.51
C LEU A 15 14.22 1.03 -16.45
N SER A 16 15.24 0.42 -15.84
CA SER A 16 16.55 1.02 -15.61
C SER A 16 17.40 1.24 -16.88
N LYS A 17 16.92 0.84 -18.07
CA LYS A 17 17.67 0.97 -19.34
C LYS A 17 17.21 2.13 -20.25
N SER A 18 16.21 2.94 -19.86
CA SER A 18 15.71 4.04 -20.72
C SER A 18 16.53 5.33 -20.55
N LYS A 19 16.90 5.98 -21.67
CA LYS A 19 17.63 7.27 -21.70
C LYS A 19 16.83 8.46 -21.15
N SER A 20 15.53 8.28 -20.85
CA SER A 20 14.60 9.32 -20.41
C SER A 20 14.62 9.60 -18.89
N TYR A 21 15.51 8.92 -18.17
CA TYR A 21 15.46 8.70 -16.72
C TYR A 21 15.81 9.94 -15.85
N HIS A 22 16.47 10.96 -16.39
CA HIS A 22 17.04 12.06 -15.58
C HIS A 22 16.11 13.27 -15.30
N GLN A 23 14.78 13.12 -15.27
CA GLN A 23 13.85 14.28 -15.19
C GLN A 23 12.70 14.15 -14.18
N HIS A 24 12.98 13.75 -12.93
CA HIS A 24 11.94 13.51 -11.91
C HIS A 24 11.92 14.52 -10.75
N SER A 25 10.74 14.68 -10.12
CA SER A 25 10.35 15.78 -9.21
C SER A 25 10.77 15.50 -7.75
N PRO A 26 11.61 16.35 -7.12
CA PRO A 26 12.19 16.13 -5.78
C PRO A 26 11.21 16.04 -4.60
N GLU A 27 10.00 16.59 -4.74
CA GLU A 27 9.09 16.87 -3.61
C GLU A 27 8.44 15.60 -3.04
N VAL A 28 8.26 14.59 -3.87
CA VAL A 28 7.57 13.36 -3.45
C VAL A 28 8.54 12.34 -2.84
N THR A 29 9.78 12.28 -3.33
CA THR A 29 10.87 11.53 -2.69
C THR A 29 11.05 11.96 -1.24
N LYS A 30 10.85 13.24 -0.92
CA LYS A 30 10.91 13.75 0.46
C LYS A 30 9.89 13.09 1.38
N ILE A 31 8.63 12.96 0.97
CA ILE A 31 7.58 12.30 1.76
C ILE A 31 7.98 10.86 2.05
N TYR A 32 8.43 10.10 1.04
CA TYR A 32 8.81 8.69 1.25
C TYR A 32 10.08 8.51 2.04
N ASN A 33 11.05 9.42 1.90
CA ASN A 33 12.26 9.41 2.70
C ASN A 33 11.97 9.75 4.17
N GLU A 34 10.98 10.61 4.42
CA GLU A 34 10.51 10.93 5.77
C GLU A 34 9.71 9.76 6.37
N LEU A 35 8.87 9.09 5.57
CA LEU A 35 8.07 7.94 6.01
C LEU A 35 8.89 6.66 6.20
N PHE A 36 9.77 6.35 5.25
CA PHE A 36 10.57 5.12 5.19
C PHE A 36 12.01 5.42 4.73
N PRO A 37 12.83 6.05 5.58
CA PRO A 37 14.21 6.42 5.22
C PRO A 37 15.11 5.23 4.83
N LEU A 38 14.74 4.01 5.24
CA LEU A 38 15.44 2.77 4.91
C LEU A 38 14.90 2.07 3.65
N ALA A 39 13.84 2.61 3.04
CA ALA A 39 13.23 2.07 1.82
C ALA A 39 13.63 2.85 0.56
N LEU A 40 14.69 3.66 0.64
CA LEU A 40 15.22 4.50 -0.44
C LEU A 40 15.39 3.71 -1.75
N ASP A 41 15.98 2.52 -1.68
CA ASP A 41 16.20 1.66 -2.84
C ASP A 41 14.93 0.92 -3.29
N TYR A 42 14.03 0.65 -2.35
CA TYR A 42 12.79 -0.09 -2.61
C TYR A 42 11.77 0.76 -3.39
N TYR A 43 11.62 2.02 -2.97
CA TYR A 43 10.81 3.03 -3.65
C TYR A 43 11.61 3.83 -4.69
N HIS A 44 12.84 3.39 -4.99
CA HIS A 44 13.67 4.04 -5.99
C HIS A 44 13.02 3.93 -7.35
N GLU A 45 13.04 5.03 -8.10
CA GLU A 45 12.49 5.13 -9.45
C GLU A 45 13.23 4.23 -10.48
N LEU A 46 14.37 3.64 -10.09
CA LEU A 46 15.12 2.66 -10.89
C LEU A 46 14.65 1.23 -10.68
N ASN A 47 13.76 0.98 -9.71
CA ASN A 47 13.27 -0.36 -9.45
C ASN A 47 12.37 -0.79 -10.61
N PRO A 48 12.86 -1.67 -11.49
CA PRO A 48 12.27 -1.83 -12.81
C PRO A 48 11.01 -2.68 -12.83
N SER A 49 10.73 -3.31 -11.72
CA SER A 49 9.53 -4.09 -11.49
C SER A 49 8.40 -3.23 -10.92
N PHE A 50 8.69 -1.97 -10.54
CA PHE A 50 7.84 -1.17 -9.66
C PHE A 50 8.00 0.34 -9.91
N LEU A 51 7.00 0.96 -10.57
CA LEU A 51 6.93 2.43 -10.62
C LEU A 51 6.12 2.96 -9.46
N PHE A 52 6.70 3.95 -8.80
CA PHE A 52 6.04 4.78 -7.82
C PHE A 52 5.78 6.17 -8.43
N LYS A 53 4.55 6.68 -8.36
CA LYS A 53 4.08 7.94 -8.97
C LYS A 53 4.08 7.93 -10.49
N VAL A 54 3.08 7.25 -11.07
CA VAL A 54 2.79 7.38 -12.51
C VAL A 54 2.38 8.84 -12.78
N SER A 55 3.28 9.63 -13.35
CA SER A 55 3.05 11.08 -13.56
C SER A 55 3.08 11.51 -15.01
N ARG A 56 3.74 10.74 -15.89
CA ARG A 56 3.87 11.08 -17.31
C ARG A 56 3.48 9.90 -18.22
N LEU A 57 2.66 10.19 -19.23
CA LEU A 57 2.15 9.18 -20.16
C LEU A 57 3.21 8.62 -21.11
N ASP A 58 4.27 9.38 -21.40
CA ASP A 58 5.36 8.94 -22.27
C ASP A 58 6.16 7.78 -21.68
N GLN A 59 6.26 7.71 -20.35
CA GLN A 59 6.89 6.60 -19.64
C GLN A 59 6.09 5.31 -19.77
N LEU A 60 4.76 5.42 -19.72
CA LEU A 60 3.88 4.27 -19.83
C LEU A 60 3.98 3.61 -21.21
N LYS A 61 4.08 4.42 -22.27
CA LYS A 61 4.16 3.94 -23.67
C LYS A 61 5.31 2.97 -23.95
N GLN A 62 6.34 2.96 -23.10
CA GLN A 62 7.49 2.08 -23.23
C GLN A 62 7.16 0.62 -22.86
N TYR A 63 6.05 0.38 -22.16
CA TYR A 63 5.70 -0.93 -21.62
C TYR A 63 4.29 -1.34 -22.06
N PRO A 64 4.10 -2.61 -22.44
CA PRO A 64 2.79 -3.13 -22.79
C PRO A 64 1.91 -3.39 -21.56
N ALA A 65 2.51 -3.63 -20.38
CA ALA A 65 1.82 -3.75 -19.10
C ALA A 65 2.68 -3.16 -17.96
N LEU A 66 2.03 -2.59 -16.94
CA LEU A 66 2.70 -2.00 -15.78
C LEU A 66 1.91 -2.25 -14.48
N THR A 67 2.62 -2.65 -13.41
CA THR A 67 2.08 -2.71 -12.05
C THR A 67 2.30 -1.38 -11.34
N VAL A 68 1.21 -0.75 -10.92
CA VAL A 68 1.15 0.56 -10.27
C VAL A 68 1.00 0.37 -8.76
N ARG A 69 1.82 1.09 -7.99
CA ARG A 69 1.81 1.10 -6.52
C ARG A 69 1.37 2.43 -5.91
N ASP A 70 0.95 3.39 -6.73
CA ASP A 70 0.38 4.64 -6.27
C ASP A 70 -0.74 4.43 -5.25
N GLY A 71 -0.84 5.33 -4.26
CA GLY A 71 -1.99 5.48 -3.40
C GLY A 71 -3.13 6.23 -4.09
N SER A 72 -4.29 6.32 -3.44
CA SER A 72 -5.50 6.98 -3.91
C SER A 72 -5.28 8.44 -4.26
N ALA A 73 -4.44 9.18 -3.52
CA ALA A 73 -4.15 10.58 -3.83
C ALA A 73 -3.28 10.73 -5.09
N SER A 74 -2.19 9.96 -5.18
CA SER A 74 -1.27 10.01 -6.32
C SER A 74 -1.90 9.43 -7.59
N PHE A 75 -2.56 8.28 -7.48
CA PHE A 75 -3.32 7.66 -8.57
C PHE A 75 -4.50 8.50 -9.00
N GLY A 76 -5.30 9.03 -8.06
CA GLY A 76 -6.44 9.88 -8.36
C GLY A 76 -6.01 11.16 -9.09
N SER A 77 -4.91 11.78 -8.65
CA SER A 77 -4.30 12.94 -9.34
C SER A 77 -3.85 12.57 -10.76
N PHE A 78 -3.21 11.42 -10.94
CA PHE A 78 -2.79 10.92 -12.25
C PHE A 78 -3.98 10.73 -13.20
N ILE A 79 -5.02 10.04 -12.76
CA ILE A 79 -6.23 9.79 -13.55
C ILE A 79 -6.88 11.12 -13.94
N LEU A 80 -7.08 12.05 -13.00
CA LEU A 80 -7.67 13.36 -13.28
C LEU A 80 -6.87 14.20 -14.28
N ARG A 81 -5.55 14.14 -14.23
CA ARG A 81 -4.67 14.88 -15.15
C ARG A 81 -4.66 14.28 -16.55
N ASN A 82 -4.78 12.96 -16.68
CA ASN A 82 -4.49 12.25 -17.93
C ASN A 82 -5.71 11.57 -18.57
N PHE A 83 -6.90 11.63 -17.98
CA PHE A 83 -8.07 10.84 -18.44
C PHE A 83 -8.39 10.94 -19.93
N GLN A 84 -8.17 12.11 -20.55
CA GLN A 84 -8.44 12.32 -21.98
C GLN A 84 -7.46 11.59 -22.90
N ALA A 85 -6.23 11.39 -22.44
CA ALA A 85 -5.15 10.79 -23.21
C ALA A 85 -4.97 9.29 -22.91
N LEU A 86 -5.49 8.80 -21.78
CA LEU A 86 -5.47 7.37 -21.42
C LEU A 86 -6.10 6.45 -22.48
N PRO A 87 -7.24 6.77 -23.13
CA PRO A 87 -7.79 5.92 -24.19
C PRO A 87 -6.81 5.57 -25.32
N GLY A 88 -5.86 6.46 -25.62
CA GLY A 88 -4.84 6.25 -26.65
C GLY A 88 -3.60 5.49 -26.18
N LEU A 89 -3.53 5.14 -24.90
CA LEU A 89 -2.42 4.39 -24.33
C LEU A 89 -2.61 2.88 -24.57
N LYS A 90 -1.59 2.22 -25.11
CA LYS A 90 -1.61 0.76 -25.35
C LYS A 90 -1.16 -0.07 -24.14
N THR A 91 -0.79 0.60 -23.05
CA THR A 91 -0.27 0.00 -21.83
C THR A 91 -1.42 -0.44 -20.94
N HIS A 92 -1.38 -1.70 -20.51
CA HIS A 92 -2.32 -2.23 -19.53
C HIS A 92 -1.83 -1.95 -18.10
N LEU A 93 -2.69 -1.44 -17.22
CA LEU A 93 -2.30 -1.03 -15.86
C LEU A 93 -2.87 -1.99 -14.80
N SER A 94 -2.00 -2.61 -14.00
CA SER A 94 -2.38 -3.37 -12.81
C SER A 94 -2.30 -2.48 -11.58
N ILE A 95 -3.41 -2.30 -10.87
CA ILE A 95 -3.50 -1.42 -9.67
C ILE A 95 -3.94 -2.23 -8.44
N HIS A 96 -3.76 -1.67 -7.25
CA HIS A 96 -4.34 -2.28 -6.05
C HIS A 96 -5.89 -2.25 -6.13
N PRO A 97 -6.62 -3.31 -5.70
CA PRO A 97 -8.07 -3.40 -5.80
C PRO A 97 -8.83 -2.20 -5.23
N LYS A 98 -8.34 -1.62 -4.12
CA LYS A 98 -8.95 -0.44 -3.49
C LYS A 98 -9.02 0.77 -4.42
N LEU A 99 -8.11 0.88 -5.40
CA LEU A 99 -8.10 1.98 -6.36
C LEU A 99 -9.14 1.83 -7.49
N ALA A 100 -9.84 0.70 -7.56
CA ALA A 100 -10.76 0.40 -8.67
C ALA A 100 -11.89 1.43 -8.81
N ARG A 101 -12.31 2.06 -7.71
CA ARG A 101 -13.32 3.14 -7.71
C ARG A 101 -12.84 4.43 -8.36
N LEU A 102 -11.53 4.64 -8.45
CA LEU A 102 -10.93 5.84 -9.06
C LEU A 102 -10.85 5.72 -10.58
N VAL A 103 -11.01 4.52 -11.12
CA VAL A 103 -10.92 4.25 -12.57
C VAL A 103 -12.23 4.65 -13.26
N PRO A 104 -12.19 5.52 -14.30
CA PRO A 104 -13.36 5.86 -15.09
C PRO A 104 -13.98 4.62 -15.73
N THR A 105 -15.32 4.53 -15.75
CA THR A 105 -16.04 3.36 -16.28
C THR A 105 -15.62 2.99 -17.71
N ASN A 106 -15.39 3.99 -18.57
CA ASN A 106 -14.98 3.80 -19.96
C ASN A 106 -13.53 3.32 -20.13
N LEU A 107 -12.72 3.36 -19.06
CA LEU A 107 -11.32 2.91 -19.09
C LEU A 107 -11.11 1.55 -18.42
N ARG A 108 -12.11 0.96 -17.77
CA ARG A 108 -11.96 -0.25 -16.94
C ARG A 108 -11.29 -1.42 -17.67
N SER A 109 -11.48 -1.57 -18.97
CA SER A 109 -10.85 -2.63 -19.77
C SER A 109 -9.33 -2.53 -19.88
N GLN A 110 -8.75 -1.35 -19.63
CA GLN A 110 -7.32 -1.10 -19.63
C GLN A 110 -6.66 -1.38 -18.27
N PHE A 111 -7.45 -1.79 -17.28
CA PHE A 111 -7.00 -2.01 -15.91
C PHE A 111 -7.26 -3.44 -15.45
N SER A 112 -6.36 -3.92 -14.59
CA SER A 112 -6.53 -5.13 -13.78
C SER A 112 -6.15 -4.82 -12.35
N SER A 113 -6.37 -5.78 -11.46
CA SER A 113 -5.90 -5.71 -10.08
C SER A 113 -4.76 -6.68 -9.82
N TRP A 114 -3.91 -6.33 -8.87
CA TRP A 114 -2.90 -7.24 -8.32
C TRP A 114 -3.08 -7.37 -6.81
N THR A 115 -2.86 -8.57 -6.28
CA THR A 115 -2.87 -8.85 -4.84
C THR A 115 -1.72 -9.78 -4.49
N ILE A 116 -1.24 -9.68 -3.24
CA ILE A 116 -0.30 -10.65 -2.68
C ILE A 116 -1.10 -11.65 -1.87
N VAL A 117 -0.90 -12.93 -2.18
CA VAL A 117 -1.51 -14.06 -1.49
C VAL A 117 -0.46 -14.81 -0.71
N GLN A 118 -0.83 -15.20 0.51
CA GLN A 118 -0.06 -16.07 1.37
C GLN A 118 -0.64 -17.48 1.32
N THR A 119 0.00 -18.38 0.56
CA THR A 119 -0.45 -19.76 0.42
C THR A 119 -0.26 -20.59 1.68
N LYS A 120 0.63 -20.15 2.58
CA LYS A 120 0.76 -20.67 3.94
C LYS A 120 0.67 -19.51 4.93
N ARG A 121 -0.43 -19.48 5.70
CA ARG A 121 -0.71 -18.45 6.70
C ARG A 121 -0.80 -19.09 8.09
N ILE A 122 -0.26 -18.40 9.08
CA ILE A 122 -0.47 -18.72 10.48
C ILE A 122 -1.67 -17.92 10.95
N GLU A 123 -2.66 -18.59 11.54
CA GLU A 123 -3.78 -17.89 12.15
C GLU A 123 -3.30 -17.11 13.38
N ILE A 124 -3.87 -15.93 13.62
CA ILE A 124 -3.42 -15.07 14.73
C ILE A 124 -3.53 -15.78 16.09
N SER A 125 -4.54 -16.64 16.27
CA SER A 125 -4.75 -17.47 17.46
C SER A 125 -3.69 -18.57 17.66
N GLN A 126 -2.93 -18.89 16.60
CA GLN A 126 -1.84 -19.86 16.60
C GLN A 126 -0.46 -19.21 16.72
N ALA A 127 -0.37 -17.89 16.53
CA ALA A 127 0.88 -17.16 16.58
C ALA A 127 1.50 -17.24 17.99
N LYS A 128 2.80 -17.55 18.05
CA LYS A 128 3.59 -17.47 19.29
C LYS A 128 4.07 -16.04 19.56
N ARG A 129 4.19 -15.26 18.49
CA ARG A 129 4.71 -13.91 18.49
C ARG A 129 3.91 -13.06 17.51
N ILE A 130 3.48 -11.88 17.96
CA ILE A 130 2.78 -10.90 17.15
C ILE A 130 3.60 -9.63 17.13
N LEU A 131 3.83 -9.13 15.91
CA LEU A 131 4.38 -7.80 15.69
C LEU A 131 3.22 -6.88 15.30
N ILE A 132 2.93 -5.87 16.11
CA ILE A 132 2.02 -4.80 15.73
C ILE A 132 2.84 -3.69 15.09
N LEU A 133 2.52 -3.40 13.83
CA LEU A 133 3.23 -2.47 12.98
C LEU A 133 2.38 -1.21 12.78
N GLY A 134 2.96 -0.03 13.00
CA GLY A 134 2.27 1.24 12.75
C GLY A 134 3.25 2.40 12.56
N LEU A 135 2.92 3.38 11.73
CA LEU A 135 3.60 4.68 11.75
C LEU A 135 2.67 5.67 12.42
N MET A 136 3.07 6.22 13.58
CA MET A 136 2.18 7.02 14.44
C MET A 136 1.97 8.44 13.89
N SER A 137 1.30 8.53 12.75
CA SER A 137 0.86 9.75 12.08
C SER A 137 -0.63 9.64 11.77
N ASP A 138 -1.38 10.68 12.11
CA ASP A 138 -2.83 10.84 11.92
C ASP A 138 -3.27 10.78 10.44
N GLN A 139 -2.35 10.92 9.50
CA GLN A 139 -2.62 10.77 8.08
C GLN A 139 -2.29 9.40 7.48
N ILE A 140 -1.53 8.58 8.21
CA ILE A 140 -1.11 7.24 7.77
C ILE A 140 -1.94 6.17 8.45
N LEU A 141 -2.18 6.35 9.75
CA LEU A 141 -3.08 5.48 10.49
C LEU A 141 -4.54 5.85 10.17
N PRO A 142 -5.43 4.87 10.19
CA PRO A 142 -6.85 5.13 10.07
C PRO A 142 -7.40 5.80 11.34
N SER A 143 -8.70 6.09 11.35
CA SER A 143 -9.34 6.63 12.56
C SER A 143 -9.19 5.67 13.74
N LEU A 144 -9.26 6.21 14.97
CA LEU A 144 -9.15 5.42 16.19
C LEU A 144 -10.18 4.28 16.24
N GLU A 145 -11.38 4.48 15.70
CA GLU A 145 -12.42 3.45 15.60
C GLU A 145 -11.97 2.28 14.73
N LYS A 146 -11.35 2.55 13.57
CA LYS A 146 -10.87 1.52 12.66
C LYS A 146 -9.62 0.82 13.19
N ILE A 147 -8.72 1.54 13.89
CA ILE A 147 -7.64 0.91 14.64
C ILE A 147 -8.22 -0.04 15.69
N LYS A 148 -9.25 0.40 16.42
CA LYS A 148 -9.93 -0.43 17.43
C LYS A 148 -10.52 -1.69 16.81
N GLU A 149 -11.19 -1.58 15.66
CA GLU A 149 -11.71 -2.72 14.88
C GLU A 149 -10.59 -3.69 14.50
N GLN A 150 -9.48 -3.18 13.94
CA GLN A 150 -8.33 -4.00 13.58
C GLN A 150 -7.71 -4.71 14.79
N LEU A 151 -7.71 -4.07 15.97
CA LEU A 151 -7.16 -4.64 17.21
C LEU A 151 -8.10 -5.66 17.87
N GLN A 152 -9.38 -5.76 17.48
CA GLN A 152 -10.32 -6.73 18.07
C GLN A 152 -9.81 -8.18 17.94
N VAL A 153 -9.05 -8.49 16.90
CA VAL A 153 -8.44 -9.81 16.69
C VAL A 153 -7.53 -10.23 17.85
N LEU A 154 -6.96 -9.28 18.60
CA LEU A 154 -6.09 -9.54 19.76
C LEU A 154 -6.86 -10.16 20.94
N THR A 155 -8.19 -10.07 20.96
CA THR A 155 -9.02 -10.75 21.98
C THR A 155 -8.99 -12.28 21.86
N THR A 156 -8.55 -12.81 20.71
CA THR A 156 -8.52 -14.24 20.41
C THR A 156 -7.20 -14.92 20.78
N LEU A 157 -6.28 -14.19 21.41
CA LEU A 157 -4.91 -14.64 21.64
C LEU A 157 -4.79 -15.62 22.79
N LYS A 158 -3.77 -16.48 22.68
CA LYS A 158 -3.33 -17.34 23.78
C LYS A 158 -2.59 -16.49 24.84
N LYS A 159 -2.71 -16.90 26.10
CA LYS A 159 -2.15 -16.19 27.27
C LYS A 159 -0.64 -15.92 27.19
N ASP A 160 0.11 -16.76 26.48
CA ASP A 160 1.59 -16.71 26.43
C ASP A 160 2.14 -16.15 25.11
N CYS A 161 1.32 -15.44 24.32
CA CYS A 161 1.80 -14.82 23.09
C CYS A 161 2.72 -13.63 23.39
N GLN A 162 3.91 -13.61 22.77
CA GLN A 162 4.79 -12.45 22.82
C GLN A 162 4.23 -11.34 21.92
N ILE A 163 4.16 -10.11 22.44
CA ILE A 163 3.69 -8.95 21.69
C ILE A 163 4.81 -7.94 21.56
N ASP A 164 5.20 -7.68 20.31
CA ASP A 164 6.18 -6.67 19.96
C ASP A 164 5.51 -5.53 19.21
N LEU A 165 5.94 -4.30 19.49
CA LEU A 165 5.40 -3.08 18.91
C LEU A 165 6.50 -2.38 18.14
N TYR A 166 6.33 -2.20 16.83
CA TYR A 166 7.12 -1.27 16.04
C TYR A 166 6.22 -0.13 15.60
N ILE A 167 6.27 0.95 16.39
CA ILE A 167 5.39 2.11 16.25
C ILE A 167 6.16 3.43 16.31
N PRO A 168 7.13 3.66 15.40
CA PRO A 168 7.90 4.89 15.44
C PRO A 168 7.00 6.12 15.26
N THR A 169 7.26 7.14 16.07
CA THR A 169 6.73 8.49 15.84
C THR A 169 7.53 9.15 14.72
N ARG A 170 6.81 9.80 13.81
CA ARG A 170 7.36 10.43 12.61
C ARG A 170 6.55 11.67 12.30
N GLY A 171 7.27 12.77 12.12
CA GLY A 171 6.74 14.04 11.64
C GLY A 171 5.75 13.81 10.50
N ASN A 172 4.54 14.34 10.61
CA ASN A 172 3.57 14.28 9.53
C ASN A 172 4.13 14.99 8.27
N PRO A 173 4.45 14.26 7.19
CA PRO A 173 5.11 14.83 6.00
C PRO A 173 4.16 15.73 5.18
N PHE A 174 2.87 15.74 5.52
CA PHE A 174 1.83 16.55 4.92
C PHE A 174 1.39 17.72 5.84
N SER A 175 2.03 17.91 7.00
CA SER A 175 1.75 19.00 7.94
C SER A 175 2.97 19.88 8.18
N LEU A 176 2.76 21.19 8.26
CA LEU A 176 3.79 22.16 8.68
C LEU A 176 3.87 22.33 10.21
N VAL A 177 2.91 21.77 10.95
CA VAL A 177 2.81 21.91 12.40
C VAL A 177 3.08 20.56 13.06
N TRP A 178 4.14 20.50 13.86
CA TRP A 178 4.45 19.37 14.72
C TRP A 178 3.39 19.26 15.83
N LYS A 179 2.44 18.34 15.69
CA LYS A 179 1.51 17.93 16.74
C LYS A 179 1.65 16.43 16.96
N GLU A 180 2.78 16.00 17.51
CA GLU A 180 3.02 14.58 17.78
C GLU A 180 3.25 14.33 19.26
N SER A 181 2.34 13.55 19.85
CA SER A 181 2.51 12.74 21.07
C SER A 181 1.17 12.15 21.55
N HIS A 182 0.06 12.87 21.40
CA HIS A 182 -1.24 12.42 21.92
C HIS A 182 -1.81 11.22 21.15
N PHE A 183 -1.87 11.29 19.82
CA PHE A 183 -2.43 10.21 19.01
C PHE A 183 -1.66 8.88 19.16
N ALA A 184 -0.33 8.96 19.17
CA ALA A 184 0.52 7.79 19.43
C ALA A 184 0.24 7.16 20.79
N TYR A 185 0.05 8.00 21.81
CA TYR A 185 -0.32 7.57 23.16
C TYR A 185 -1.70 6.91 23.18
N GLU A 186 -2.71 7.49 22.52
CA GLU A 186 -4.06 6.92 22.43
C GLU A 186 -4.06 5.53 21.78
N VAL A 187 -3.29 5.34 20.70
CA VAL A 187 -3.16 4.03 20.04
C VAL A 187 -2.49 3.01 20.96
N VAL A 188 -1.43 3.41 21.69
CA VAL A 188 -0.76 2.51 22.65
C VAL A 188 -1.67 2.14 23.81
N GLU A 189 -2.40 3.09 24.39
CA GLU A 189 -3.37 2.82 25.46
C GLU A 189 -4.50 1.92 24.96
N MET A 190 -4.94 2.10 23.72
CA MET A 190 -5.90 1.21 23.08
C MET A 190 -5.36 -0.21 22.96
N ILE A 191 -4.13 -0.40 22.48
CA ILE A 191 -3.48 -1.72 22.44
C ILE A 191 -3.41 -2.35 23.84
N LYS A 192 -2.98 -1.59 24.85
CA LYS A 192 -2.93 -2.07 26.25
C LYS A 192 -4.31 -2.49 26.77
N SER A 193 -5.38 -1.81 26.37
CA SER A 193 -6.75 -2.16 26.78
C SER A 193 -7.19 -3.54 26.26
N PHE A 194 -6.69 -3.96 25.09
CA PHE A 194 -6.89 -5.30 24.56
C PHE A 194 -5.94 -6.34 25.18
N LEU A 195 -4.86 -5.89 25.82
CA LEU A 195 -3.77 -6.73 26.33
C LEU A 195 -3.35 -6.32 27.76
N PRO A 196 -4.27 -6.24 28.73
CA PRO A 196 -4.03 -5.57 30.02
C PRO A 196 -2.97 -6.23 30.91
N HIS A 197 -2.63 -7.49 30.62
CA HIS A 197 -1.66 -8.29 31.40
C HIS A 197 -0.48 -8.79 30.57
N THR A 198 -0.35 -8.31 29.33
CA THR A 198 0.72 -8.73 28.42
C THR A 198 1.84 -7.70 28.44
N LYS A 199 3.08 -8.16 28.64
CA LYS A 199 4.24 -7.31 28.47
C LYS A 199 4.39 -6.95 27.00
N LEU A 200 4.43 -5.65 26.71
CA LEU A 200 4.66 -5.11 25.38
C LEU A 200 6.16 -4.82 25.21
N ASN A 201 6.80 -5.39 24.18
CA ASN A 201 8.18 -5.07 23.85
C ASN A 201 8.22 -4.04 22.73
N PHE A 202 8.88 -2.91 22.95
CA PHE A 202 8.98 -1.85 21.94
C PHE A 202 10.24 -2.06 21.10
N PHE A 203 10.06 -2.16 19.80
CA PHE A 203 11.11 -2.34 18.82
C PHE A 203 11.51 -0.98 18.25
N ASN A 204 12.80 -0.70 18.24
CA ASN A 204 13.37 0.35 17.42
C ASN A 204 13.69 -0.19 16.01
N HIS A 205 14.20 0.68 15.14
CA HIS A 205 14.56 0.33 13.76
C HIS A 205 15.55 -0.84 13.72
N ARG A 206 16.62 -0.81 14.53
CA ARG A 206 17.63 -1.87 14.56
C ARG A 206 17.00 -3.20 14.96
N ASP A 207 16.19 -3.22 16.01
CA ASP A 207 15.52 -4.44 16.49
C ASP A 207 14.61 -5.09 15.42
N LEU A 208 14.04 -4.29 14.50
CA LEU A 208 13.21 -4.78 13.39
C LEU A 208 14.04 -5.37 12.24
N PHE A 209 15.21 -4.79 11.96
CA PHE A 209 16.03 -5.16 10.80
C PHE A 209 17.13 -6.17 11.12
N GLU A 210 17.56 -6.29 12.38
CA GLU A 210 18.57 -7.26 12.82
C GLU A 210 18.15 -8.75 12.72
N PRO A 211 16.89 -9.14 12.99
CA PRO A 211 16.50 -10.54 12.93
C PRO A 211 16.67 -11.15 11.53
N ALA A 212 17.37 -12.29 11.48
CA ALA A 212 17.59 -13.04 10.25
C ALA A 212 16.31 -13.70 9.71
N SER A 213 15.31 -13.95 10.56
CA SER A 213 14.05 -14.58 10.20
C SER A 213 12.88 -14.05 11.02
N TRP A 214 11.73 -13.95 10.35
CA TRP A 214 10.43 -13.62 10.93
C TRP A 214 9.44 -14.79 10.81
N GLN A 215 9.95 -16.03 10.71
CA GLN A 215 9.12 -17.23 10.73
C GLN A 215 8.29 -17.30 12.01
N ASP A 216 7.08 -17.85 11.89
CA ASP A 216 6.11 -17.99 12.99
C ASP A 216 5.63 -16.68 13.65
N VAL A 217 5.91 -15.54 13.02
CA VAL A 217 5.44 -14.23 13.46
C VAL A 217 4.23 -13.81 12.64
N TYR A 218 3.17 -13.40 13.34
CA TYR A 218 2.02 -12.74 12.73
C TYR A 218 2.21 -11.22 12.85
N CYS A 219 2.29 -10.53 11.72
CA CYS A 219 2.37 -9.09 11.63
C CYS A 219 0.97 -8.50 11.50
N LEU A 220 0.52 -7.79 12.53
CA LEU A 220 -0.69 -6.98 12.49
C LEU A 220 -0.32 -5.57 12.04
N ASP A 221 -0.52 -5.30 10.75
CA ASP A 221 -0.32 -3.98 10.17
C ASP A 221 -1.53 -3.07 10.42
N LEU A 222 -1.32 -2.00 11.20
CA LEU A 222 -2.32 -0.98 11.50
C LEU A 222 -2.37 0.13 10.46
N MET A 223 -1.41 0.18 9.53
CA MET A 223 -1.32 1.28 8.57
C MET A 223 -2.32 1.11 7.44
N THR A 224 -3.00 2.20 7.11
CA THR A 224 -3.76 2.30 5.86
C THR A 224 -2.91 3.08 4.87
N TYR A 225 -2.06 2.36 4.16
CA TYR A 225 -1.16 2.89 3.15
C TYR A 225 -1.87 3.53 1.94
N ASP A 226 -3.20 3.56 1.95
CA ASP A 226 -3.99 3.78 0.77
C ASP A 226 -3.87 5.19 0.19
N LEU A 227 -3.34 6.20 0.89
CA LEU A 227 -3.29 7.57 0.34
C LEU A 227 -2.13 7.80 -0.63
N ALA A 228 -0.92 7.39 -0.26
CA ALA A 228 0.32 7.78 -0.95
C ALA A 228 0.90 6.62 -1.80
N ILE A 229 0.95 5.41 -1.24
CA ILE A 229 1.40 4.17 -1.90
C ILE A 229 0.55 3.02 -1.39
N THR A 230 -0.10 2.25 -2.24
CA THR A 230 -0.91 1.09 -1.80
C THR A 230 -0.12 -0.09 -1.23
N ASP A 231 1.18 0.07 -1.00
CA ASP A 231 2.11 -1.02 -0.71
C ASP A 231 3.19 -0.63 0.32
N SER A 232 3.46 -1.55 1.24
CA SER A 232 4.34 -1.37 2.39
C SER A 232 5.66 -2.11 2.20
N TYR A 233 6.75 -1.37 2.15
CA TYR A 233 8.10 -1.93 2.22
C TYR A 233 8.29 -2.85 3.43
N LEU A 234 7.76 -2.46 4.59
CA LEU A 234 7.91 -3.23 5.82
C LEU A 234 7.17 -4.57 5.71
N ASN A 235 5.97 -4.59 5.14
CA ASN A 235 5.25 -5.85 4.90
C ASN A 235 6.05 -6.77 3.98
N HIS A 236 6.59 -6.24 2.89
CA HIS A 236 7.43 -7.02 1.99
C HIS A 236 8.73 -7.52 2.64
N TYR A 237 9.39 -6.67 3.41
CA TYR A 237 10.60 -7.01 4.16
C TYR A 237 10.36 -8.15 5.16
N LEU A 238 9.25 -8.10 5.88
CA LEU A 238 8.85 -9.11 6.86
C LEU A 238 8.38 -10.40 6.19
N ALA A 239 7.55 -10.29 5.15
CA ALA A 239 7.06 -11.42 4.36
C ALA A 239 8.20 -12.20 3.69
N SER A 240 9.17 -11.49 3.11
CA SER A 240 10.40 -12.07 2.53
C SER A 240 11.32 -12.73 3.55
N ARG A 241 11.01 -12.66 4.86
CA ARG A 241 11.70 -13.38 5.94
C ARG A 241 10.81 -14.40 6.65
N GLY A 242 9.62 -14.67 6.09
CA GLY A 242 8.69 -15.69 6.55
C GLY A 242 7.59 -15.20 7.50
N ALA A 243 7.43 -13.89 7.70
CA ALA A 243 6.30 -13.37 8.48
C ALA A 243 4.98 -13.62 7.76
N THR A 244 3.92 -13.83 8.55
CA THR A 244 2.54 -13.74 8.06
C THR A 244 2.06 -12.29 8.18
N ILE A 245 1.59 -11.67 7.10
CA ILE A 245 1.11 -10.29 7.10
C ILE A 245 -0.42 -10.26 7.15
N SER A 246 -0.99 -9.47 8.07
CA SER A 246 -2.43 -9.39 8.25
C SER A 246 -3.18 -8.91 7.00
N SER A 247 -2.59 -7.96 6.27
CA SER A 247 -3.16 -7.27 5.11
C SER A 247 -3.07 -8.04 3.79
N TYR A 248 -2.27 -9.11 3.72
CA TYR A 248 -2.21 -9.96 2.53
C TYR A 248 -3.36 -10.97 2.51
N SER A 249 -3.78 -11.37 1.31
CA SER A 249 -4.90 -12.29 1.16
C SER A 249 -4.50 -13.70 1.62
N ALA A 250 -5.39 -14.34 2.38
CA ALA A 250 -5.28 -15.77 2.71
C ALA A 250 -5.85 -16.67 1.60
N GLN A 251 -6.70 -16.11 0.73
CA GLN A 251 -7.41 -16.88 -0.29
C GLN A 251 -6.90 -16.53 -1.68
N GLU A 252 -6.74 -17.56 -2.48
CA GLU A 252 -6.49 -17.43 -3.92
C GLU A 252 -7.74 -16.91 -4.61
N ALA A 253 -7.58 -15.91 -5.46
CA ALA A 253 -8.65 -15.40 -6.29
C ALA A 253 -8.99 -16.39 -7.41
N LYS A 254 -10.23 -16.89 -7.41
CA LYS A 254 -10.73 -17.84 -8.42
C LYS A 254 -10.61 -17.32 -9.86
N GLU A 255 -10.66 -16.00 -10.04
CA GLU A 255 -10.61 -15.34 -11.34
C GLU A 255 -9.21 -14.85 -11.71
N SER A 256 -8.16 -15.33 -11.04
CA SER A 256 -6.79 -14.94 -11.42
C SER A 256 -6.47 -15.44 -12.83
N PHE A 257 -6.00 -14.53 -13.68
CA PHE A 257 -5.60 -14.85 -15.05
C PHE A 257 -4.09 -14.97 -15.21
N PHE A 258 -3.30 -14.49 -14.24
CA PHE A 258 -1.84 -14.57 -14.25
C PHE A 258 -1.31 -14.57 -12.82
N GLU A 259 -0.31 -15.41 -12.55
CA GLU A 259 0.28 -15.57 -11.22
C GLU A 259 1.80 -15.56 -11.30
N VAL A 260 2.44 -15.05 -10.25
CA VAL A 260 3.90 -15.07 -10.10
C VAL A 260 4.23 -15.56 -8.70
N ASP A 261 4.89 -16.72 -8.62
CA ASP A 261 5.38 -17.26 -7.36
C ASP A 261 6.49 -16.38 -6.77
N LEU A 262 6.42 -16.17 -5.45
CA LEU A 262 7.42 -15.46 -4.66
C LEU A 262 8.02 -16.40 -3.61
N HIS A 263 9.06 -15.94 -2.93
CA HIS A 263 9.66 -16.68 -1.81
C HIS A 263 8.71 -16.80 -0.60
N PHE A 264 8.95 -17.80 0.25
CA PHE A 264 8.25 -18.03 1.53
C PHE A 264 6.73 -18.21 1.44
N ASN A 265 6.23 -18.96 0.44
CA ASN A 265 4.80 -19.26 0.28
C ASN A 265 3.94 -18.01 0.01
N HIS A 266 4.50 -17.06 -0.73
CA HIS A 266 3.79 -15.90 -1.25
C HIS A 266 3.65 -16.03 -2.76
N LYS A 267 2.58 -15.45 -3.32
CA LYS A 267 2.46 -15.23 -4.77
C LYS A 267 1.76 -13.93 -5.07
N ILE A 268 2.05 -13.34 -6.22
CA ILE A 268 1.28 -12.23 -6.77
C ILE A 268 0.24 -12.80 -7.71
N GLN A 269 -1.03 -12.44 -7.49
CA GLN A 269 -2.13 -12.79 -8.38
C GLN A 269 -2.62 -11.55 -9.10
N TYR A 270 -2.86 -11.69 -10.40
CA TYR A 270 -3.50 -10.66 -11.22
C TYR A 270 -4.91 -11.10 -11.57
N THR A 271 -5.87 -10.22 -11.33
CA THR A 271 -7.31 -10.48 -11.49
C THR A 271 -7.97 -9.37 -12.30
N PRO A 272 -9.15 -9.61 -12.90
CA PRO A 272 -9.95 -8.54 -13.48
C PRO A 272 -10.20 -7.41 -12.47
N LEU A 273 -10.31 -6.17 -12.95
CA LEU A 273 -10.60 -5.03 -12.08
C LEU A 273 -11.97 -5.24 -11.37
N PRO A 274 -12.04 -5.19 -10.03
CA PRO A 274 -13.27 -5.42 -9.27
C PRO A 274 -14.40 -4.50 -9.73
N GLN A 275 -15.58 -5.06 -10.02
CA GLN A 275 -16.74 -4.26 -10.45
C GLN A 275 -17.31 -3.47 -9.29
N VAL A 276 -16.95 -2.19 -9.22
CA VAL A 276 -17.33 -1.25 -8.16
C VAL A 276 -17.79 0.06 -8.77
N GLU A 277 -18.66 0.78 -8.07
CA GLU A 277 -19.11 2.10 -8.50
C GLU A 277 -17.94 3.10 -8.50
N SER A 278 -17.71 3.69 -9.67
CA SER A 278 -16.64 4.66 -9.88
C SER A 278 -17.00 6.01 -9.27
N ILE A 279 -16.11 6.55 -8.43
CA ILE A 279 -16.22 7.91 -7.87
C ILE A 279 -15.58 8.97 -8.78
N PHE A 280 -15.02 8.57 -9.92
CA PHE A 280 -14.41 9.48 -10.88
C PHE A 280 -15.29 10.68 -11.28
N PRO A 281 -16.63 10.56 -11.45
CA PRO A 281 -17.48 11.73 -11.69
C PRO A 281 -17.37 12.80 -10.60
N ALA A 282 -17.39 12.39 -9.32
CA ALA A 282 -17.22 13.29 -8.19
C ALA A 282 -15.84 13.97 -8.20
N MET A 283 -14.79 13.21 -8.53
CA MET A 283 -13.44 13.76 -8.69
C MET A 283 -13.35 14.80 -9.80
N ILE A 284 -14.07 14.61 -10.92
CA ILE A 284 -14.13 15.60 -12.01
C ILE A 284 -14.87 16.86 -11.61
N PHE A 285 -15.96 16.76 -10.84
CA PHE A 285 -16.63 17.93 -10.27
C PHE A 285 -15.69 18.69 -9.33
N TYR A 286 -14.98 17.98 -8.45
CA TYR A 286 -13.97 18.57 -7.58
C TYR A 286 -12.88 19.30 -8.38
N LYS A 287 -12.33 18.66 -9.43
CA LYS A 287 -11.33 19.25 -10.33
C LYS A 287 -11.77 20.60 -10.93
N LYS A 288 -13.06 20.79 -11.21
CA LYS A 288 -13.59 22.05 -11.76
C LYS A 288 -13.65 23.18 -10.73
N GLN A 289 -13.60 22.86 -9.44
CA GLN A 289 -13.79 23.79 -8.33
C GLN A 289 -12.46 24.19 -7.65
N THR A 290 -11.34 23.56 -7.99
CA THR A 290 -10.04 23.82 -7.36
C THR A 290 -8.92 23.95 -8.39
N THR A 291 -7.90 24.74 -8.04
CA THR A 291 -6.64 24.89 -8.78
C THR A 291 -5.44 24.28 -8.04
N ARG A 292 -5.67 23.68 -6.85
CA ARG A 292 -4.61 23.09 -6.01
C ARG A 292 -4.05 21.79 -6.61
N ASP A 293 -2.84 21.42 -6.20
CA ASP A 293 -2.33 20.07 -6.47
C ASP A 293 -3.11 19.05 -5.64
N TYR A 294 -3.88 18.21 -6.33
CA TYR A 294 -4.69 17.14 -5.72
C TYR A 294 -3.88 16.20 -4.83
N ALA A 295 -2.61 15.92 -5.16
CA ALA A 295 -1.79 15.00 -4.40
C ALA A 295 -1.52 15.48 -2.97
N THR A 296 -1.64 16.79 -2.71
CA THR A 296 -1.38 17.42 -1.42
C THR A 296 -2.59 18.19 -0.88
N ASP A 297 -3.78 18.02 -1.45
CA ASP A 297 -4.97 18.78 -1.07
C ASP A 297 -5.81 18.01 -0.04
N PRO A 298 -5.91 18.48 1.22
CA PRO A 298 -6.61 17.76 2.29
C PRO A 298 -8.09 17.49 1.98
N VAL A 299 -8.77 18.39 1.26
CA VAL A 299 -10.18 18.20 0.89
C VAL A 299 -10.32 17.06 -0.13
N PHE A 300 -9.37 16.96 -1.06
CA PHE A 300 -9.31 15.83 -1.98
C PHE A 300 -9.01 14.52 -1.23
N HIS A 301 -8.10 14.55 -0.26
CA HIS A 301 -7.81 13.39 0.58
C HIS A 301 -9.02 12.92 1.37
N THR A 302 -9.80 13.85 1.93
CA THR A 302 -11.07 13.55 2.60
C THR A 302 -12.06 12.91 1.64
N LEU A 303 -12.25 13.47 0.44
CA LEU A 303 -13.10 12.87 -0.60
C LEU A 303 -12.70 11.43 -0.91
N LEU A 304 -11.40 11.15 -1.03
CA LEU A 304 -10.91 9.79 -1.27
C LEU A 304 -11.18 8.87 -0.08
N ARG A 305 -10.88 9.33 1.14
CA ARG A 305 -11.09 8.55 2.37
C ARG A 305 -12.55 8.23 2.61
N GLU A 306 -13.45 9.22 2.56
CA GLU A 306 -14.89 9.04 2.79
C GLU A 306 -15.53 8.02 1.83
N ASN A 307 -14.97 7.89 0.63
CA ASN A 307 -15.39 6.92 -0.36
C ASN A 307 -14.63 5.58 -0.30
N ASP A 308 -13.59 5.44 0.52
CA ASP A 308 -12.90 4.16 0.76
C ASP A 308 -13.64 3.30 1.83
N PHE A 309 -14.58 3.87 2.59
CA PHE A 309 -15.27 3.20 3.72
C PHE A 309 -16.47 2.31 3.35
N GLN A 310 -16.69 2.02 2.06
CA GLN A 310 -17.78 1.15 1.61
C GLN A 310 -17.28 0.02 0.69
N LEU A 311 -16.40 -0.83 1.20
CA LEU A 311 -16.17 -2.15 0.61
C LEU A 311 -16.53 -3.19 1.69
N PRO A 312 -17.44 -4.15 1.38
CA PRO A 312 -17.81 -5.22 2.29
C PRO A 312 -16.66 -6.17 2.62
#